data_AF-A0A7J9ZTW6-F1
#
_entry.id   AF-A0A7J9ZTW6-F1
#
_cell.length_a   1.000
_cell.length_b   1.000
_cell.length_c   1.000
_cell.angle_alpha   90.00
_cell.angle_beta   90.00
_cell.angle_gamma   90.00
#
_symmetry.space_group_name_H-M   'P 1'
#
loop_
_entity.id
_entity.type
_entity.pdbx_description
1 polymer ?
#
loop_
_entity_poly.entity_id
_entity_poly.type
_entity_poly.pdbx_seq_one_letter_code
_entity_poly.pdbx_strand_id
1 'polypeptide(L)'
;MHAHGLHVLSERNGDNPFVVIAPGEVFDYEYRIPADHPAGTFWYHPHHHQYVADQIFGGLAGCADRGRRPRPGCRHGPGAADRRHHVDGAGRIAAVSAMDRMTGGQGSLILVNGQHQPVAIAESGDLRRLLRP
;
A
#
# COMPACT_ATOMS: atom_id res chain seq x y z
N MET A 1 -8.74 7.27 -4.57
CA MET A 1 -7.85 6.22 -4.06
C MET A 1 -7.29 5.52 -5.28
N HIS A 2 -5.98 5.34 -5.34
CA HIS A 2 -5.33 4.69 -6.48
C HIS A 2 -5.17 3.19 -6.23
N ALA A 3 -5.49 2.37 -7.23
CA ALA A 3 -5.48 0.92 -7.16
C ALA A 3 -4.28 0.36 -7.95
N HIS A 4 -3.09 0.50 -7.38
CA HIS A 4 -1.83 0.25 -8.06
C HIS A 4 -1.69 -1.20 -8.56
N GLY A 5 -1.62 -1.33 -9.88
CA GLY A 5 -1.48 -2.59 -10.61
C GLY A 5 -2.79 -3.34 -10.89
N LEU A 6 -3.94 -2.85 -10.41
CA LEU A 6 -5.24 -3.38 -10.81
C LEU A 6 -5.69 -2.77 -12.14
N HIS A 7 -6.20 -3.61 -13.04
CA HIS A 7 -6.85 -3.16 -14.27
C HIS A 7 -8.29 -2.72 -13.94
N VAL A 8 -8.44 -1.45 -13.58
CA VAL A 8 -9.71 -0.82 -13.22
C VAL A 8 -9.92 0.46 -14.03
N LEU A 9 -11.17 0.92 -14.08
CA LEU A 9 -11.51 2.18 -14.76
C LEU A 9 -11.03 3.37 -13.93
N SER A 10 -10.55 4.40 -14.61
CA SER A 10 -10.08 5.65 -14.00
C SER A 10 -11.15 6.75 -13.92
N GLU A 11 -12.40 6.42 -14.23
CA GLU A 11 -13.51 7.36 -14.31
C GLU A 11 -14.40 7.32 -13.07
N ARG A 12 -15.21 8.38 -12.88
CA ARG A 12 -16.24 8.48 -11.83
C ARG A 12 -15.64 8.22 -10.43
N ASN A 13 -16.22 7.30 -9.67
CA ASN A 13 -15.79 6.83 -8.37
C ASN A 13 -14.82 5.63 -8.45
N GLY A 14 -14.18 5.39 -9.58
CA GLY A 14 -13.11 4.40 -9.74
C GLY A 14 -11.73 4.92 -9.34
N ASP A 15 -10.69 4.50 -10.06
CA ASP A 15 -9.30 4.96 -9.87
C ASP A 15 -9.08 6.36 -10.48
N ASN A 16 -9.82 7.32 -9.94
CA ASN A 16 -9.87 8.68 -10.45
C ASN A 16 -9.05 9.63 -9.56
N PRO A 17 -7.93 10.19 -10.05
CA PRO A 17 -7.08 11.09 -9.27
C PRO A 17 -7.71 12.46 -9.02
N PHE A 18 -8.82 12.79 -9.71
CA PHE A 18 -9.54 14.05 -9.53
C PHE A 18 -10.59 13.98 -8.42
N VAL A 19 -10.86 12.79 -7.86
CA VAL A 19 -11.72 12.66 -6.67
C VAL A 19 -10.97 13.14 -5.44
N VAL A 20 -11.50 14.18 -4.80
CA VAL A 20 -11.03 14.71 -3.52
C VAL A 20 -12.13 14.50 -2.48
N ILE A 21 -11.76 13.95 -1.32
CA ILE A 21 -12.66 13.69 -0.19
C ILE A 21 -12.27 14.65 0.92
N ALA A 22 -13.18 15.51 1.35
CA ALA A 22 -12.86 16.48 2.40
C ALA A 22 -12.76 15.79 3.78
N PRO A 23 -12.09 16.40 4.77
CA PRO A 23 -12.04 15.86 6.12
C PRO A 23 -13.44 15.62 6.70
N GLY A 24 -13.68 14.40 7.19
CA GLY A 24 -14.97 13.99 7.76
C GLY A 24 -15.99 13.48 6.74
N GLU A 25 -15.69 13.55 5.45
CA GLU A 25 -16.54 12.98 4.41
C GLU A 25 -16.27 11.48 4.19
N VAL A 26 -17.27 10.82 3.62
CA VAL A 26 -17.21 9.41 3.21
C VAL A 26 -17.45 9.34 1.70
N PHE A 27 -16.72 8.46 1.04
CA PHE A 27 -16.83 8.27 -0.41
C PHE A 27 -16.70 6.79 -0.76
N ASP A 28 -17.65 6.29 -1.54
CA ASP A 28 -17.67 4.90 -1.99
C ASP A 28 -16.97 4.75 -3.33
N TYR A 29 -15.82 4.06 -3.30
CA TYR A 29 -15.11 3.67 -4.51
C TYR A 29 -15.70 2.40 -5.11
N GLU A 30 -15.88 2.40 -6.44
CA GLU A 30 -16.35 1.23 -7.18
C GLU A 30 -15.27 0.73 -8.15
N TYR A 31 -14.82 -0.51 -7.93
CA TYR A 31 -13.81 -1.16 -8.77
C TYR A 31 -14.39 -2.40 -9.43
N ARG A 32 -14.59 -2.34 -10.74
CA ARG A 32 -14.93 -3.51 -11.53
C ARG A 32 -13.67 -4.24 -11.96
N ILE A 33 -13.32 -5.32 -11.26
CA ILE A 33 -12.15 -6.13 -11.60
C ILE A 33 -12.56 -7.20 -12.63
N PRO A 34 -11.96 -7.21 -13.84
CA PRO A 34 -12.25 -8.21 -14.87
C PRO A 34 -12.07 -9.66 -14.37
N ALA A 35 -12.85 -10.59 -14.91
CA ALA A 35 -12.79 -12.00 -14.50
C ALA A 35 -11.43 -12.63 -14.83
N ASP A 36 -10.84 -12.24 -15.95
CA ASP A 36 -9.54 -12.64 -16.48
C ASP A 36 -8.36 -11.85 -15.88
N HIS A 37 -8.63 -10.93 -14.94
CA HIS A 37 -7.56 -10.21 -14.24
C HIS A 37 -6.61 -11.18 -13.54
N PRO A 38 -5.30 -11.08 -13.78
CA PRO A 38 -4.32 -12.02 -13.24
C PRO A 38 -4.36 -12.06 -11.71
N ALA A 39 -4.11 -13.24 -11.17
CA ALA A 39 -3.82 -13.41 -9.75
C ALA A 39 -2.50 -12.73 -9.42
N GLY A 40 -2.46 -11.99 -8.31
CA GLY A 40 -1.39 -11.03 -8.05
C GLY A 40 -1.53 -10.41 -6.68
N THR A 41 -0.47 -9.73 -6.25
CA THR A 41 -0.52 -8.85 -5.10
C THR A 41 -0.42 -7.43 -5.63
N PHE A 42 -1.38 -6.63 -5.22
CA PHE A 42 -1.58 -5.26 -5.60
C PHE A 42 -1.63 -4.43 -4.33
N TRP A 43 -1.69 -3.11 -4.48
CA TRP A 43 -1.78 -2.22 -3.34
C TRP A 43 -2.60 -1.01 -3.70
N TYR A 44 -3.10 -0.30 -2.69
CA TYR A 44 -3.85 0.93 -2.90
C TYR A 44 -3.34 2.04 -1.99
N HIS A 45 -3.35 3.27 -2.48
CA HIS A 45 -2.87 4.43 -1.74
C HIS A 45 -3.54 5.74 -2.21
N PRO A 46 -3.55 6.80 -1.39
CA PRO A 46 -4.00 8.12 -1.82
C PRO A 46 -3.14 8.65 -2.97
N HIS A 47 -3.78 9.37 -3.90
CA HIS A 47 -3.11 9.96 -5.06
C HIS A 47 -3.51 11.44 -5.23
N HIS A 48 -3.62 12.15 -4.11
CA HIS A 48 -3.93 13.57 -4.15
C HIS A 48 -2.71 14.35 -4.63
N HIS A 49 -2.87 15.14 -5.70
CA HIS A 49 -1.81 15.99 -6.25
C HIS A 49 -1.15 16.83 -5.14
N GLN A 50 0.18 16.94 -5.17
CA GLN A 50 1.06 17.57 -4.17
C GLN A 50 1.20 16.86 -2.81
N TYR A 51 0.26 16.00 -2.41
CA TYR A 51 0.26 15.37 -1.10
C TYR A 51 0.57 13.87 -1.10
N VAL A 52 0.73 13.25 -2.28
CA VAL A 52 0.97 11.80 -2.43
C VAL A 52 2.10 11.31 -1.52
N ALA A 53 3.26 11.98 -1.55
CA ALA A 53 4.42 11.57 -0.76
C ALA A 53 4.13 11.64 0.75
N ASP A 54 3.63 12.78 1.24
CA ASP A 54 3.32 12.96 2.66
C ASP A 54 2.25 11.97 3.14
N GLN A 55 1.26 11.67 2.30
CA GLN A 55 0.20 10.71 2.62
C GLN A 55 0.72 9.26 2.69
N ILE A 56 1.54 8.84 1.73
CA ILE A 56 2.14 7.49 1.72
C ILE A 56 3.12 7.33 2.88
N PHE A 57 4.03 8.28 3.08
CA PHE A 57 5.00 8.25 4.20
C PHE A 57 4.33 8.46 5.56
N GLY A 58 3.16 9.09 5.60
CA GLY A 58 2.24 9.12 6.72
C GLY A 58 1.59 7.77 7.05
N GLY A 59 1.77 6.76 6.19
CA GLY A 59 1.30 5.39 6.38
C GLY A 59 0.05 5.02 5.60
N LEU A 60 -0.48 5.91 4.75
CA LEU A 60 -1.69 5.64 3.98
C LEU A 60 -1.38 4.78 2.75
N ALA A 61 -1.28 3.46 2.95
CA ALA A 61 -1.38 2.48 1.88
C ALA A 61 -1.78 1.10 2.42
N GLY A 62 -2.51 0.33 1.63
CA GLY A 62 -2.98 -1.01 1.96
C GLY A 62 -2.65 -2.05 0.90
N CYS A 63 -2.72 -3.33 1.26
CA CYS A 63 -2.48 -4.47 0.38
C CYS A 63 -3.80 -5.02 -0.18
N ALA A 64 -3.79 -5.43 -1.44
CA ALA A 64 -4.90 -6.11 -2.10
C ALA A 64 -4.40 -7.37 -2.81
N ASP A 65 -4.81 -8.55 -2.31
CA ASP A 65 -4.45 -9.83 -2.91
C ASP A 65 -5.59 -10.39 -3.76
N ARG A 66 -5.30 -10.67 -5.03
CA ARG A 66 -6.18 -11.48 -5.88
C ARG A 66 -5.61 -12.89 -5.93
N GLY A 67 -6.20 -13.78 -5.13
CA GLY A 67 -5.74 -15.16 -5.00
C GLY A 67 -5.92 -15.98 -6.28
N ARG A 68 -4.98 -16.92 -6.49
CA ARG A 68 -5.25 -18.15 -7.25
C ARG A 68 -5.88 -19.14 -6.25
N ARG A 69 -6.79 -20.03 -6.70
CA ARG A 69 -7.35 -21.07 -5.81
C ARG A 69 -6.21 -21.76 -5.03
N PRO A 70 -6.30 -21.86 -3.69
CA PRO A 70 -5.23 -22.47 -2.90
C PRO A 70 -4.98 -23.90 -3.38
N ARG A 71 -3.70 -24.27 -3.55
CA ARG A 71 -3.32 -25.67 -3.78
C ARG A 71 -3.58 -26.45 -2.48
N PRO A 72 -4.15 -27.68 -2.55
CA PRO A 72 -4.30 -28.52 -1.37
C PRO A 72 -2.95 -28.69 -0.65
N GLY A 73 -2.90 -28.39 0.65
CA GLY A 73 -1.67 -28.47 1.45
C GLY A 73 -0.86 -27.17 1.58
N CYS A 74 -1.19 -26.09 0.84
CA CYS A 74 -0.51 -24.79 0.98
C CYS A 74 -1.37 -23.81 1.78
N ARG A 75 -0.89 -23.37 2.95
CA ARG A 75 -1.49 -22.26 3.71
C ARG A 75 -0.96 -20.93 3.17
N HIS A 76 -1.85 -20.00 2.83
CA HIS A 76 -1.45 -18.62 2.55
C HIS A 76 -1.40 -17.86 3.87
N GLY A 77 -0.21 -17.39 4.26
CA GLY A 77 -0.06 -16.46 5.37
C GLY A 77 -0.39 -15.03 4.94
N PRO A 78 -0.60 -14.10 5.90
CA PRO A 78 -0.69 -12.68 5.57
C PRO A 78 0.57 -12.22 4.84
N GLY A 79 0.40 -11.42 3.79
CA GLY A 79 1.52 -10.78 3.09
C GLY A 79 2.32 -9.87 4.03
N ALA A 80 3.61 -9.74 3.77
CA ALA A 80 4.48 -8.82 4.49
C ALA A 80 4.80 -7.63 3.56
N ALA A 81 4.29 -6.46 3.93
CA ALA A 81 4.58 -5.20 3.26
C ALA A 81 5.65 -4.43 4.04
N ASP A 82 6.84 -4.33 3.45
CA ASP A 82 7.92 -3.47 3.92
C ASP A 82 7.58 -2.01 3.56
N ARG A 83 7.72 -1.07 4.49
CA ARG A 83 7.50 0.36 4.21
C ARG A 83 8.47 1.22 4.98
N ARG A 84 9.01 2.23 4.29
CA ARG A 84 9.89 3.23 4.88
C ARG A 84 9.09 4.45 5.28
N HIS A 85 9.38 5.00 6.45
CA HIS A 85 8.77 6.22 7.00
C HIS A 85 9.84 7.26 7.33
N HIS A 86 9.54 8.53 7.07
CA HIS A 86 10.35 9.65 7.57
C HIS A 86 9.98 9.88 9.03
N VAL A 87 10.96 9.88 9.91
CA VAL A 87 10.76 9.99 11.37
C VAL A 87 11.74 11.01 11.94
N ASP A 88 11.27 11.86 12.85
CA ASP A 88 12.09 12.86 13.54
C ASP A 88 12.91 12.25 14.71
N GLY A 89 13.76 13.06 15.34
CA GLY A 89 14.56 12.62 16.49
C GLY A 89 13.75 12.20 17.73
N ALA A 90 12.44 12.45 17.75
CA ALA A 90 11.52 12.05 18.81
C ALA A 90 10.67 10.82 18.43
N GLY A 91 10.91 10.20 17.26
CA GLY A 91 10.17 9.02 16.82
C GLY A 91 8.81 9.33 16.18
N ARG A 92 8.51 10.60 15.86
CA ARG A 92 7.25 10.99 15.20
C ARG A 92 7.39 10.99 13.68
N ILE A 93 6.30 10.70 12.97
CA ILE A 93 6.26 10.83 11.51
C ILE A 93 6.59 12.27 11.13
N ALA A 94 7.67 12.44 10.37
CA ALA A 94 8.14 13.71 9.88
C ALA A 94 7.58 14.00 8.48
N ALA A 95 7.34 15.28 8.19
CA ALA A 95 7.00 15.71 6.84
C ALA A 95 8.18 15.45 5.88
N VAL A 96 7.85 15.16 4.62
CA VAL A 96 8.88 14.97 3.59
C VAL A 96 9.59 16.29 3.33
N SER A 97 10.93 16.29 3.33
CA SER A 97 11.70 17.52 3.11
C SER A 97 11.61 18.00 1.65
N ALA A 98 11.93 19.27 1.39
CA ALA A 98 11.97 19.79 0.02
C ALA A 98 13.03 19.05 -0.83
N MET A 99 14.17 18.71 -0.23
CA MET A 99 15.22 17.97 -0.92
C MET A 99 14.77 16.54 -1.24
N ASP A 100 14.11 15.87 -0.29
CA ASP A 100 13.55 14.53 -0.51
C ASP A 100 12.50 14.50 -1.63
N ARG A 101 11.67 15.54 -1.74
CA ARG A 101 10.71 15.66 -2.87
C ARG A 101 11.43 15.80 -4.23
N MET A 102 12.61 16.40 -4.25
CA MET A 102 13.40 16.60 -5.47
C MET A 102 14.25 15.40 -5.85
N THR A 103 14.77 14.65 -4.87
CA THR A 103 15.74 13.57 -5.10
C THR A 103 15.16 12.16 -4.91
N GLY A 104 13.90 12.02 -4.50
CA GLY A 104 13.30 10.72 -4.18
C GLY A 104 13.77 10.20 -2.82
N GLY A 105 13.50 10.97 -1.77
CA GLY A 105 13.88 10.64 -0.41
C GLY A 105 13.38 9.27 0.05
N GLN A 106 14.20 8.59 0.85
CA GLN A 106 13.86 7.32 1.47
C GLN A 106 13.70 7.54 2.97
N GLY A 107 12.56 7.12 3.53
CA GLY A 107 12.35 7.12 4.97
C GLY A 107 13.42 6.29 5.71
N SER A 108 13.80 6.76 6.89
CA SER A 108 14.84 6.14 7.73
C SER A 108 14.34 4.96 8.55
N LEU A 109 13.05 4.94 8.89
CA LEU A 109 12.43 3.86 9.66
C LEU A 109 11.78 2.84 8.74
N ILE A 110 12.19 1.58 8.85
CA ILE A 110 11.60 0.44 8.14
C ILE A 110 10.56 -0.23 9.04
N LEU A 111 9.32 -0.33 8.56
CA LEU A 111 8.24 -1.06 9.20
C LEU A 111 7.78 -2.19 8.29
N VAL A 112 7.58 -3.38 8.85
CA VAL A 112 6.92 -4.48 8.15
C VAL A 112 5.54 -4.65 8.75
N ASN A 113 4.49 -4.48 7.95
CA ASN A 113 3.09 -4.48 8.42
C ASN A 113 2.84 -3.52 9.61
N GLY A 114 3.52 -2.37 9.62
CA GLY A 114 3.42 -1.39 10.71
C GLY A 114 4.25 -1.68 11.96
N GLN A 115 5.04 -2.77 11.96
CA GLN A 115 5.90 -3.14 13.09
C GLN A 115 7.37 -2.85 12.79
N HIS A 116 8.08 -2.28 13.77
CA HIS A 116 9.53 -2.10 13.70
C HIS A 116 10.23 -3.40 14.12
N GLN A 117 11.08 -3.95 13.26
CA GLN A 117 11.82 -5.20 13.48
C GLN A 117 10.94 -6.37 13.96
N PRO A 118 9.88 -6.77 13.22
CA PRO A 118 9.03 -7.86 13.66
C PRO A 118 9.73 -9.21 13.51
N VAL A 119 9.43 -10.10 14.45
CA VAL A 119 9.81 -11.51 14.37
C VAL A 119 8.60 -12.28 13.86
N ALA A 120 8.80 -13.02 12.77
CA ALA A 120 7.78 -13.89 12.21
C ALA A 120 8.20 -15.35 12.35
N ILE A 121 7.32 -16.16 12.95
CA ILE A 121 7.46 -17.62 12.97
C ILE A 121 6.82 -18.15 11.68
N ALA A 122 7.52 -19.01 10.94
CA ALA A 122 7.01 -19.66 9.73
C ALA A 122 7.23 -21.17 9.84
N GLU A 123 6.23 -21.94 9.40
CA GLU A 123 6.34 -23.40 9.30
C GLU A 123 6.84 -23.81 7.91
N SER A 124 7.45 -24.99 7.82
CA SER A 124 7.86 -25.56 6.53
C SER A 124 6.63 -25.77 5.64
N GLY A 125 6.59 -25.13 4.47
CA GLY A 125 5.45 -25.16 3.55
C GLY A 125 4.59 -23.90 3.53
N ASP A 126 4.86 -22.91 4.40
CA ASP A 126 4.21 -21.60 4.35
C ASP A 126 4.60 -20.82 3.09
N LEU A 127 3.60 -20.41 2.29
CA LEU A 127 3.82 -19.46 1.20
C LEU A 127 3.58 -18.04 1.73
N ARG A 128 4.62 -17.20 1.68
CA ARG A 128 4.54 -15.77 2.04
C ARG A 128 4.90 -14.89 0.87
N ARG A 129 4.20 -13.77 0.76
CA ARG A 129 4.42 -12.76 -0.28
C ARG A 129 5.04 -11.52 0.34
N LEU A 130 6.21 -11.14 -0.17
CA LEU A 130 6.94 -9.96 0.24
C LEU A 130 6.66 -8.84 -0.75
N LEU A 131 6.15 -7.72 -0.26
CA LEU A 131 5.95 -6.49 -1.01
C LEU A 131 7.04 -5.50 -0.62
N ARG A 132 7.77 -5.00 -1.64
CA ARG A 132 8.62 -3.82 -1.53
C ARG A 132 8.01 -2.71 -2.40
N PRO A 133 7.19 -1.82 -1.82
CA PRO A 133 6.72 -0.61 -2.49
C PRO A 133 7.85 0.41 -2.65
#